data_AF-A0A820Z1B9-F1
#
_entry.id   AF-A0A820Z1B9-F1
#
_cell.length_a   1.000
_cell.length_b   1.000
_cell.length_c   1.000
_cell.angle_alpha   90.00
_cell.angle_beta   90.00
_cell.angle_gamma   90.00
#
_symmetry.space_group_name_H-M   'P 1'
#
loop_
_entity.id
_entity.type
_entity.pdbx_description
1 polymer ?
#
loop_
_entity_poly.entity_id
_entity_poly.type
_entity_poly.pdbx_seq_one_letter_code
_entity_poly.pdbx_strand_id
1 'polypeptide(L)'
;IHLDAWILTTGIDNGISKLVGEGISHYSLLREYPNKVKCIGMTMWGTINENTRLRLKHTSNGNPPPLCERQIPAKIEEDRETIELNHTHCILFDSGKLYDYLSDSQRNQFVIEACKDTGDGHT
;
A
#
# COMPACT_ATOMS: atom_id res chain seq x y z
N ILE A 1 -25.38 -3.44 7.25
CA ILE A 1 -24.51 -4.39 6.51
C ILE A 1 -23.06 -3.99 6.83
N HIS A 2 -22.36 -4.74 7.68
CA HIS A 2 -20.94 -4.54 7.96
C HIS A 2 -20.20 -5.68 7.27
N LEU A 3 -19.88 -5.53 5.99
CA LEU A 3 -19.04 -6.49 5.28
C LEU A 3 -17.59 -6.31 5.78
N ASP A 4 -16.99 -7.39 6.27
CA ASP A 4 -15.54 -7.46 6.54
C ASP A 4 -14.81 -7.72 5.21
N ALA A 5 -14.76 -6.67 4.38
CA ALA A 5 -14.12 -6.71 3.07
C ALA A 5 -12.76 -6.01 3.09
N TRP A 6 -11.92 -6.35 2.13
CA TRP A 6 -10.62 -5.73 1.92
C TRP A 6 -10.72 -4.75 0.76
N ILE A 7 -10.07 -3.59 0.90
CA ILE A 7 -9.92 -2.60 -0.16
C ILE A 7 -8.53 -2.78 -0.76
N LEU A 8 -8.45 -2.99 -2.07
CA LEU A 8 -7.18 -3.10 -2.80
C LEU A 8 -7.03 -1.86 -3.68
N THR A 9 -5.90 -1.15 -3.57
CA THR A 9 -5.60 0.06 -4.35
C THR A 9 -4.18 0.03 -4.92
N THR A 10 -3.84 1.00 -5.75
CA THR A 10 -2.46 1.15 -6.25
C THR A 10 -1.47 1.61 -5.18
N GLY A 11 -1.94 2.02 -3.99
CA GLY A 11 -1.04 2.40 -2.90
C GLY A 11 -0.28 3.73 -3.09
N ILE A 12 -0.53 4.48 -4.17
CA ILE A 12 0.11 5.77 -4.44
C ILE A 12 -0.74 6.92 -3.88
N ASP A 13 -0.10 7.93 -3.28
CA ASP A 13 -0.68 9.19 -2.76
C ASP A 13 -1.03 10.14 -3.91
N ASN A 14 -1.81 9.65 -4.86
CA ASN A 14 -2.41 10.44 -5.93
C ASN A 14 -3.75 9.80 -6.38
N GLY A 15 -4.52 10.55 -7.16
CA GLY A 15 -5.74 10.07 -7.79
C GLY A 15 -6.73 9.38 -6.82
N ILE A 16 -7.26 8.23 -7.24
CA ILE A 16 -8.29 7.48 -6.51
C ILE A 16 -7.73 6.91 -5.19
N SER A 17 -6.49 6.41 -5.20
CA SER A 17 -5.87 5.81 -4.02
C SER A 17 -5.75 6.80 -2.86
N LYS A 18 -5.42 8.07 -3.15
CA LYS A 18 -5.43 9.15 -2.16
C LYS A 18 -6.82 9.38 -1.55
N LEU A 19 -7.86 9.47 -2.39
CA LEU A 19 -9.23 9.68 -1.92
C LEU A 19 -9.72 8.52 -1.02
N VAL A 20 -9.34 7.28 -1.36
CA VAL A 20 -9.60 6.11 -0.52
C VAL A 20 -8.90 6.25 0.83
N GLY A 21 -7.62 6.65 0.83
CA GLY A 21 -6.85 6.92 2.04
C GLY A 21 -7.51 7.97 2.94
N GLU A 22 -7.90 9.11 2.39
CA GLU A 22 -8.62 10.18 3.11
C GLU A 22 -9.93 9.66 3.73
N GLY A 23 -10.69 8.85 3.00
CA GLY A 23 -11.91 8.22 3.51
C GLY A 23 -11.66 7.27 4.68
N ILE A 24 -10.60 6.47 4.63
CA ILE A 24 -10.19 5.57 5.72
C ILE A 24 -9.77 6.38 6.96
N SER A 25 -9.00 7.44 6.76
CA SER A 25 -8.55 8.33 7.83
C SER A 25 -9.74 8.97 8.54
N HIS A 26 -10.68 9.52 7.77
CA HIS A 26 -11.91 10.11 8.31
C HIS A 26 -12.77 9.08 9.04
N TYR A 27 -12.95 7.88 8.48
CA TYR A 27 -13.69 6.80 9.15
C TYR A 27 -13.05 6.41 10.49
N SER A 28 -11.71 6.38 10.55
CA SER A 28 -10.96 6.03 11.75
C SER A 28 -11.07 7.09 12.84
N LEU A 29 -11.17 8.37 12.48
CA LEU A 29 -11.40 9.46 13.43
C LEU A 29 -12.81 9.43 14.04
N LEU A 30 -13.81 8.96 13.28
CA LEU A 30 -15.22 8.97 13.69
C LEU A 30 -15.64 7.76 14.52
N ARG A 31 -14.85 6.68 14.56
CA ARG A 31 -15.22 5.45 15.27
C ARG A 31 -14.17 5.03 16.30
N GLU A 32 -14.57 5.00 17.57
CA GLU A 32 -13.90 4.19 18.58
C GLU A 32 -14.10 2.70 18.21
N TYR A 33 -12.99 2.02 17.91
CA TYR A 33 -12.82 0.62 17.46
C TYR A 33 -13.95 -0.41 17.78
N PRO A 34 -14.22 -1.39 16.86
CA PRO A 34 -13.20 -2.39 16.49
C PRO A 34 -13.07 -2.77 15.00
N ASN A 35 -13.92 -2.29 14.10
CA ASN A 35 -13.87 -2.72 12.69
C ASN A 35 -12.90 -1.86 11.88
N LYS A 36 -11.60 -2.13 12.05
CA LYS A 36 -10.52 -1.55 11.25
C LYS A 36 -10.75 -1.90 9.78
N VAL A 37 -10.95 -0.89 8.94
CA VAL A 37 -10.97 -1.06 7.48
C VAL A 37 -9.64 -1.66 7.06
N LYS A 38 -9.66 -2.79 6.36
CA LYS A 38 -8.46 -3.42 5.80
C LYS A 38 -8.25 -2.86 4.40
N CYS A 39 -7.20 -2.08 4.23
CA CYS A 39 -6.82 -1.53 2.93
C CYS A 39 -5.34 -1.84 2.62
N ILE A 40 -5.12 -2.41 1.44
CA ILE A 40 -3.79 -2.77 0.92
C ILE A 40 -3.47 -1.86 -0.27
N GLY A 41 -2.42 -1.08 -0.13
CA GLY A 41 -1.80 -0.35 -1.24
C GLY A 41 -0.75 -1.21 -1.94
N MET A 42 -0.86 -1.37 -3.26
CA MET A 42 0.00 -2.25 -4.07
C MET A 42 0.76 -1.46 -5.14
N THR A 43 2.07 -1.28 -4.98
CA THR A 43 2.88 -0.48 -5.91
C THR A 43 4.25 -1.10 -6.22
N MET A 44 4.89 -0.61 -7.27
CA MET A 44 6.24 -1.00 -7.67
C MET A 44 7.28 -0.25 -6.83
N TRP A 45 8.22 -0.98 -6.22
CA TRP A 45 9.34 -0.40 -5.48
C TRP A 45 10.17 0.58 -6.33
N GLY A 46 10.34 0.23 -7.62
CA GLY A 46 11.10 0.98 -8.61
C GLY A 46 10.56 2.39 -8.92
N THR A 47 9.27 2.66 -8.69
CA THR A 47 8.60 3.95 -9.03
C THR A 47 8.48 4.89 -7.84
N ILE A 48 8.63 4.37 -6.61
CA ILE A 48 8.54 5.15 -5.37
C ILE A 48 9.74 6.07 -5.20
N ASN A 49 9.48 7.31 -4.79
CA ASN A 49 10.48 8.32 -4.46
C ASN A 49 11.44 7.81 -3.37
N GLU A 50 12.75 7.94 -3.59
CA GLU A 50 13.80 7.51 -2.65
C GLU A 50 13.66 8.12 -1.25
N ASN A 51 13.06 9.30 -1.13
CA ASN A 51 12.78 9.93 0.16
C ASN A 51 11.62 9.27 0.91
N THR A 52 10.74 8.57 0.19
CA THR A 52 9.59 7.81 0.72
C THR A 52 9.84 6.31 0.71
N ARG A 53 10.90 5.85 0.03
CA ARG A 53 11.38 4.47 0.11
C ARG A 53 11.72 4.19 1.56
N LEU A 54 11.03 3.20 2.11
CA LEU A 54 11.27 2.68 3.43
C LEU A 54 12.75 2.25 3.48
N ARG A 55 13.60 3.07 4.11
CA ARG A 55 14.93 2.61 4.50
C ARG A 55 14.71 1.63 5.64
N LEU A 56 14.47 0.37 5.29
CA LEU A 56 14.50 -0.71 6.25
C LEU A 56 15.90 -0.68 6.86
N LYS A 57 16.03 -0.04 8.04
CA LYS A 57 17.22 -0.18 8.84
C LYS A 57 17.27 -1.65 9.21
N HIS A 58 18.14 -2.39 8.54
CA HIS A 58 18.39 -3.77 8.87
C HIS A 58 18.79 -3.79 10.35
N THR A 59 17.94 -4.33 11.21
CA THR A 59 18.39 -4.60 12.57
C THR A 59 19.29 -5.83 12.46
N SER A 60 20.45 -5.80 13.09
CA SER A 60 21.40 -6.92 13.13
C SER A 60 20.82 -8.19 13.79
N ASN A 61 19.57 -8.13 14.25
CA ASN A 61 18.97 -9.08 15.19
C ASN A 61 17.75 -9.80 14.59
N GLY A 62 17.42 -9.58 13.31
CA GLY A 62 16.26 -10.17 12.65
C GLY A 62 14.91 -9.54 13.03
N ASN A 63 14.90 -8.50 13.87
CA ASN A 63 13.68 -7.76 14.20
C ASN A 63 13.36 -6.73 13.09
N PRO A 64 12.08 -6.52 12.74
CA PRO A 64 11.72 -5.41 11.88
C PRO A 64 12.13 -4.09 12.55
N PRO A 65 12.65 -3.10 11.78
CA PRO A 65 12.95 -1.79 12.34
C PRO A 65 11.68 -1.22 13.01
N PRO A 66 11.79 -0.67 14.23
CA PRO A 66 10.63 -0.33 15.06
C PRO A 66 9.78 0.80 14.48
N LEU A 67 10.34 1.58 13.56
CA LEU A 67 9.70 2.74 12.97
C LEU A 67 10.16 2.86 11.52
N CYS A 68 9.19 2.81 10.61
CA CYS A 68 9.42 3.35 9.29
C CYS A 68 9.08 4.84 9.30
N GLU A 69 10.07 5.65 9.64
CA GLU A 69 9.95 7.10 9.56
C GLU A 69 10.14 7.55 8.11
N ARG A 70 9.04 7.98 7.48
CA ARG A 70 9.13 8.75 6.24
C ARG A 70 9.67 10.13 6.59
N GLN A 71 10.80 10.51 5.99
CA GLN A 71 11.09 11.93 5.82
C GLN A 71 10.12 12.43 4.75
N ILE A 72 9.21 13.33 5.12
CA ILE A 72 8.43 14.07 4.12
C ILE A 72 9.46 14.96 3.40
N PRO A 73 9.77 14.70 2.12
CA PRO A 73 10.81 15.47 1.45
C PRO A 73 10.36 16.93 1.35
N ALA A 74 11.27 17.86 1.64
CA ALA A 74 11.01 19.29 1.51
C ALA A 74 10.71 19.72 0.05
N LYS A 75 10.99 18.85 -0.91
CA LYS A 75 10.70 19.02 -2.33
C LYS A 75 10.20 17.70 -2.90
N ILE A 76 9.00 17.68 -3.47
CA ILE A 76 8.47 16.51 -4.19
C ILE A 76 9.28 16.41 -5.49
N GLU A 77 9.94 15.28 -5.73
CA GLU A 77 10.52 15.00 -7.05
C GLU A 77 9.35 14.76 -8.01
N GLU A 78 9.21 15.59 -9.04
CA GLU A 78 8.04 15.61 -9.94
C GLU A 78 7.83 14.26 -10.68
N ASP A 79 8.90 13.47 -10.84
CA ASP A 79 8.89 12.22 -11.60
C ASP A 79 8.76 10.95 -10.75
N ARG A 80 8.48 11.06 -9.43
CA ARG A 80 8.42 9.88 -8.55
C ARG A 80 7.18 9.84 -7.69
N GLU A 81 6.66 8.62 -7.53
CA GLU A 81 5.43 8.37 -6.79
C GLU A 81 5.68 8.35 -5.29
N THR A 82 4.67 8.74 -4.52
CA THR A 82 4.70 8.69 -3.05
C THR A 82 3.71 7.63 -2.57
N ILE A 83 4.05 6.89 -1.51
CA ILE A 83 3.15 5.89 -0.92
C ILE A 83 2.04 6.58 -0.11
N GLU A 84 0.80 6.14 -0.30
CA GLU A 84 -0.38 6.54 0.48
C GLU A 84 -0.31 5.96 1.91
N LEU A 85 -0.36 6.83 2.90
CA LEU A 85 -0.07 6.50 4.30
C LEU A 85 -1.30 6.06 5.10
N ASN A 86 -2.50 6.37 4.63
CA ASN A 86 -3.73 5.99 5.32
C ASN A 86 -4.16 4.55 5.02
N HIS A 87 -3.45 3.85 4.13
CA HIS A 87 -3.62 2.41 3.96
C HIS A 87 -3.07 1.64 5.17
N THR A 88 -3.73 0.53 5.51
CA THR A 88 -3.31 -0.30 6.66
C THR A 88 -2.15 -1.23 6.36
N HIS A 89 -1.96 -1.59 5.10
CA HIS A 89 -0.92 -2.49 4.63
C HIS A 89 -0.38 -2.00 3.28
N CYS A 90 0.85 -2.39 2.94
CA CYS A 90 1.46 -2.11 1.66
C CYS A 90 2.18 -3.36 1.11
N ILE A 91 2.02 -3.62 -0.18
CA ILE A 91 2.78 -4.62 -0.93
C ILE A 91 3.63 -3.88 -1.96
N LEU A 92 4.95 -4.12 -1.90
CA LEU A 92 5.94 -3.50 -2.77
C LEU A 92 6.47 -4.56 -3.74
N PHE A 93 6.13 -4.44 -5.02
CA PHE A 93 6.63 -5.32 -6.08
C PHE A 93 8.01 -4.82 -6.51
N ASP A 94 9.02 -5.68 -6.47
CA ASP A 94 10.37 -5.32 -6.89
C ASP A 94 10.75 -6.09 -8.17
N SER A 95 11.00 -5.34 -9.25
CA SER A 95 11.52 -5.88 -10.52
C SER A 95 13.04 -5.73 -10.64
N GLY A 96 13.71 -5.13 -9.66
CA GLY A 96 15.12 -4.75 -9.70
C GLY A 96 15.41 -3.55 -10.61
N LYS A 97 14.39 -2.89 -11.16
CA LYS A 97 14.52 -1.74 -12.07
C LYS A 97 13.89 -0.49 -11.48
N LEU A 98 14.48 0.67 -11.79
CA LEU A 98 13.88 1.98 -11.52
C LEU A 98 12.92 2.35 -12.65
N TYR A 99 11.83 3.06 -12.32
CA TYR A 99 10.85 3.59 -13.27
C TYR A 99 10.13 2.53 -14.10
N ASP A 100 10.00 1.31 -13.57
CA ASP A 100 9.29 0.22 -14.24
C ASP A 100 7.78 0.34 -14.02
N TYR A 101 7.14 1.24 -14.76
CA TYR A 101 5.68 1.40 -14.76
C TYR A 101 4.98 0.32 -15.60
N LEU A 102 5.72 -0.46 -16.40
CA LEU A 102 5.16 -1.45 -17.33
C LEU A 102 4.95 -2.83 -16.69
N SER A 103 5.60 -3.09 -15.55
CA SER A 103 5.40 -4.28 -14.72
C SER A 103 4.07 -4.28 -13.94
N ASP A 104 3.20 -3.28 -14.14
CA ASP A 104 1.86 -3.18 -13.54
C ASP A 104 0.95 -4.38 -13.85
N SER A 105 1.31 -5.17 -14.87
CA SER A 105 0.70 -6.48 -15.17
C SER A 105 0.77 -7.46 -13.99
N GLN A 106 1.84 -7.43 -13.18
CA GLN A 106 2.00 -8.30 -12.01
C GLN A 106 1.00 -7.95 -10.91
N ARG A 107 0.74 -6.66 -10.68
CA ARG A 107 -0.27 -6.18 -9.74
C ARG A 107 -1.66 -6.68 -10.15
N ASN A 108 -2.02 -6.51 -11.42
CA ASN A 108 -3.32 -6.93 -11.92
C ASN A 108 -3.50 -8.45 -11.83
N GLN A 109 -2.44 -9.22 -12.14
CA GLN A 109 -2.47 -10.67 -11.97
C GLN A 109 -2.65 -11.06 -10.51
N PHE A 110 -1.94 -10.43 -9.57
CA PHE A 110 -2.14 -10.68 -8.13
C PHE A 110 -3.59 -10.42 -7.71
N VAL A 111 -4.18 -9.29 -8.11
CA VAL A 111 -5.58 -8.97 -7.76
C VAL A 111 -6.53 -10.00 -8.34
N ILE A 112 -6.33 -10.40 -9.60
CA ILE A 112 -7.14 -11.44 -10.24
C ILE A 112 -7.05 -12.74 -9.44
N GLU A 113 -5.84 -13.23 -9.13
CA GLU A 113 -5.65 -14.46 -8.37
C GLU A 113 -6.20 -14.36 -6.94
N ALA A 114 -6.00 -13.23 -6.26
CA ALA A 114 -6.50 -13.02 -4.89
C ALA A 114 -8.03 -12.90 -4.80
N CYS A 115 -8.68 -12.50 -5.88
CA CYS A 115 -10.13 -12.38 -5.98
C CYS A 115 -10.80 -13.58 -6.66
N LYS A 116 -10.03 -14.59 -7.11
CA LYS A 116 -10.63 -15.84 -7.57
C LYS A 116 -11.31 -16.52 -6.39
N ASP A 117 -12.60 -16.77 -6.56
CA ASP A 117 -13.31 -17.71 -5.70
C ASP A 117 -12.69 -19.09 -5.90
N THR A 118 -12.03 -19.63 -4.86
CA THR A 118 -11.42 -20.96 -4.93
C THR A 118 -12.47 -22.07 -4.85
N GLY A 119 -13.75 -21.74 -4.62
CA GLY A 119 -14.82 -22.74 -4.62
C GLY A 119 -14.58 -23.86 -3.61
N ASP A 120 -13.86 -23.59 -2.52
CA ASP A 120 -13.71 -24.55 -1.43
C ASP A 120 -15.05 -24.66 -0.71
N GLY A 121 -15.85 -25.60 -1.22
CA GLY A 121 -17.23 -25.84 -0.87
C GLY A 121 -17.41 -26.13 0.61
N HIS A 122 -17.86 -25.12 1.34
CA HIS A 122 -18.62 -25.29 2.58
C HIS A 122 -19.94 -24.54 2.45
N THR A 123 -20.88 -25.17 1.72
CA THR A 123 -22.33 -25.06 1.95
C THR A 123 -22.76 -26.08 2.98
#